data_AF-A0A8H7GRW2-F1
#
_entry.id   AF-A0A8H7GRW2-F1
#
_cell.length_a   1.000
_cell.length_b   1.000
_cell.length_c   1.000
_cell.angle_alpha   90.00
_cell.angle_beta   90.00
_cell.angle_gamma   90.00
#
_symmetry.space_group_name_H-M   'P 1'
#
loop_
_entity.id
_entity.type
_entity.pdbx_description
1 polymer ?
#
loop_
_entity_poly.entity_id
_entity_poly.type
_entity_poly.pdbx_seq_one_letter_code
_entity_poly.pdbx_strand_id
1 'polypeptide(L)'
;MADKVRENQQYLRQKEIYAGIGNPDTTREEFITNIHRDTLASLAMHENLLMYNSVATNTHPSILRQELIKKMVLPLKKLPEL
;
A
#
# COMPACT_ATOMS: atom_id res chain seq x y z
N MET A 1 -26.69 -21.25 -8.67
CA MET A 1 -25.39 -21.59 -8.03
C MET A 1 -24.20 -21.36 -8.96
N ALA A 2 -24.31 -21.65 -10.26
CA ALA A 2 -23.22 -21.44 -11.23
C ALA A 2 -22.72 -19.98 -11.31
N ASP A 3 -23.60 -18.99 -11.25
CA ASP A 3 -23.20 -17.58 -11.34
C ASP A 3 -22.32 -17.12 -10.16
N LYS A 4 -22.63 -17.57 -8.94
CA LYS A 4 -21.82 -17.25 -7.75
C LYS A 4 -20.41 -17.86 -7.82
N VAL A 5 -20.30 -19.06 -8.37
CA VAL A 5 -18.99 -19.72 -8.59
C VAL A 5 -18.20 -18.96 -9.64
N ARG A 6 -18.85 -18.56 -10.75
CA ARG A 6 -18.22 -17.75 -11.80
C ARG A 6 -17.74 -16.41 -11.26
N GLU A 7 -18.55 -15.73 -10.45
CA GLU A 7 -18.20 -14.46 -9.82
C GLU A 7 -16.96 -14.60 -8.93
N ASN A 8 -16.91 -15.63 -8.09
CA ASN A 8 -15.76 -15.86 -7.22
C ASN A 8 -14.48 -16.14 -8.03
N GLN A 9 -14.58 -16.92 -9.11
CA GLN A 9 -13.44 -17.16 -10.01
C GLN A 9 -12.94 -15.88 -10.68
N GLN A 10 -13.85 -15.00 -11.09
CA GLN A 10 -13.49 -13.70 -11.66
C GLN A 10 -12.79 -12.81 -10.63
N TYR A 11 -13.31 -12.78 -9.39
CA TYR A 11 -12.69 -12.03 -8.28
C TYR A 11 -11.27 -12.52 -8.00
N LEU A 12 -11.06 -13.84 -7.89
CA LEU A 12 -9.72 -14.40 -7.65
C LEU A 12 -8.73 -14.04 -8.74
N ARG A 13 -9.14 -14.17 -10.02
CA ARG A 13 -8.32 -13.75 -11.16
C ARG A 13 -7.95 -12.26 -11.06
N GLN A 14 -8.93 -11.42 -10.75
CA GLN A 14 -8.71 -9.99 -10.67
C GLN A 14 -7.77 -9.62 -9.50
N LYS A 15 -7.90 -10.30 -8.36
CA LYS A 15 -7.03 -10.11 -7.18
C LYS A 15 -5.58 -10.51 -7.43
N GLU A 16 -5.32 -11.47 -8.32
CA GLU A 16 -3.95 -11.85 -8.73
C GLU A 16 -3.26 -10.77 -9.57
N ILE A 17 -4.02 -10.10 -10.46
CA ILE A 17 -3.47 -9.08 -11.36
C ILE A 17 -3.34 -7.72 -10.68
N TYR A 18 -4.34 -7.36 -9.86
CA TYR A 18 -4.45 -6.05 -9.26
C TYR A 18 -4.43 -6.18 -7.74
N ALA A 19 -3.25 -5.90 -7.17
CA ALA A 19 -3.07 -5.84 -5.74
C ALA A 19 -4.02 -4.80 -5.12
N GLY A 20 -4.59 -5.14 -3.96
CA GLY A 20 -5.45 -4.24 -3.20
C GLY A 20 -6.95 -4.34 -3.49
N ILE A 21 -7.37 -5.18 -4.45
CA ILE A 21 -8.80 -5.41 -4.72
C ILE A 21 -9.49 -6.10 -3.55
N GLY A 22 -10.62 -5.52 -3.14
CA GLY A 22 -11.48 -6.02 -2.07
C GLY A 22 -12.78 -6.64 -2.57
N ASN A 23 -13.46 -7.29 -1.64
CA ASN A 23 -14.80 -7.86 -1.73
C ASN A 23 -15.60 -7.48 -0.45
N PRO A 24 -16.89 -7.84 -0.32
CA PRO A 24 -17.68 -7.52 0.87
C PRO A 24 -17.10 -8.05 2.20
N ASP A 25 -16.27 -9.10 2.14
CA ASP A 25 -15.62 -9.70 3.30
C ASP A 25 -14.26 -9.06 3.65
N THR A 26 -13.83 -8.04 2.90
CA THR A 26 -12.55 -7.37 3.15
C THR A 26 -12.56 -6.67 4.49
N THR A 27 -11.60 -7.02 5.34
CA THR A 27 -11.51 -6.46 6.68
C THR A 27 -11.02 -5.00 6.62
N ARG A 28 -11.36 -4.25 7.67
CA ARG A 28 -10.85 -2.87 7.84
C ARG A 28 -9.32 -2.82 7.80
N GLU A 29 -8.65 -3.79 8.41
CA GLU A 29 -7.19 -3.82 8.49
C GLU A 29 -6.55 -4.05 7.12
N GLU A 30 -7.08 -4.99 6.33
CA GLU A 30 -6.62 -5.22 4.95
C GLU A 30 -6.80 -3.96 4.09
N PHE A 31 -7.98 -3.34 4.15
CA PHE A 31 -8.28 -2.13 3.39
C PHE A 31 -7.33 -0.97 3.74
N ILE A 32 -7.15 -0.68 5.03
CA ILE A 32 -6.27 0.39 5.49
C ILE A 32 -4.81 0.09 5.15
N THR A 33 -4.38 -1.18 5.24
CA THR A 33 -3.01 -1.59 4.88
C THR A 33 -2.74 -1.32 3.41
N ASN A 34 -3.69 -1.62 2.52
CA ASN A 34 -3.56 -1.34 1.09
C ASN A 34 -3.45 0.17 0.83
N ILE A 35 -4.32 0.99 1.45
CA ILE A 35 -4.24 2.46 1.34
C ILE A 35 -2.87 2.99 1.78
N HIS A 36 -2.32 2.48 2.89
CA HIS A 36 -1.00 2.91 3.34
C HIS A 36 0.11 2.53 2.35
N ARG A 37 0.02 1.35 1.73
CA ARG A 37 0.98 0.96 0.69
C ARG A 37 0.86 1.84 -0.55
N ASP A 38 -0.35 2.16 -0.99
CA ASP A 38 -0.60 3.01 -2.16
C ASP A 38 -0.11 4.45 -1.95
N THR A 39 -0.34 5.00 -0.76
CA THR A 39 0.15 6.33 -0.39
C THR A 39 1.68 6.36 -0.31
N LEU A 40 2.30 5.39 0.36
CA LEU A 40 3.77 5.29 0.41
C LEU A 40 4.38 5.12 -0.99
N ALA A 41 3.73 4.35 -1.87
CA ALA A 41 4.19 4.15 -3.26
C ALA A 41 4.12 5.46 -4.04
N SER A 42 3.02 6.19 -3.88
CA SER A 42 2.84 7.50 -4.51
C SER A 42 3.91 8.50 -4.05
N LEU A 43 4.20 8.54 -2.73
CA LEU A 43 5.23 9.41 -2.16
C LEU A 43 6.65 9.04 -2.61
N ALA A 44 6.95 7.76 -2.80
CA ALA A 44 8.29 7.28 -3.18
C ALA A 44 8.60 7.41 -4.68
N MET A 45 7.58 7.25 -5.54
CA MET A 45 7.75 7.17 -6.99
C MET A 45 7.52 8.49 -7.72
N HIS A 46 6.64 9.36 -7.22
CA HIS A 46 6.42 10.67 -7.83
C HIS A 46 7.50 11.65 -7.36
N GLU A 47 8.40 12.04 -8.26
CA GLU A 47 9.59 12.85 -7.93
C GLU A 47 9.24 14.17 -7.21
N ASN A 48 8.17 14.84 -7.64
CA ASN A 48 7.72 16.09 -7.01
C ASN A 48 7.30 15.89 -5.55
N LEU A 49 6.57 14.80 -5.26
CA LEU A 49 6.15 14.46 -3.90
C LEU A 49 7.33 14.01 -3.05
N LEU A 50 8.23 13.20 -3.62
CA LEU A 50 9.43 12.77 -2.91
C LEU A 50 10.30 13.97 -2.54
N MET A 51 10.53 14.88 -3.48
CA MET A 51 11.35 16.08 -3.26
C MET A 51 10.72 17.00 -2.21
N TYR A 52 9.41 17.22 -2.28
CA TYR A 52 8.69 18.00 -1.27
C TYR A 52 8.89 17.43 0.15
N ASN A 53 8.75 16.12 0.30
CA ASN A 53 8.93 15.46 1.60
C ASN A 53 10.41 15.40 2.03
N SER A 54 11.34 15.26 1.09
CA SER A 54 12.79 15.27 1.33
C SER A 54 13.23 16.61 1.91
N VAL A 55 12.72 17.71 1.36
CA VAL A 55 12.97 19.07 1.88
C VAL A 55 12.34 19.24 3.26
N ALA A 56 11.08 18.83 3.45
CA ALA A 56 10.38 18.95 4.73
C ALA A 56 11.03 18.14 5.87
N THR A 57 11.63 16.99 5.54
CA THR A 57 12.31 16.11 6.51
C THR A 57 13.81 16.37 6.63
N ASN A 58 14.37 17.27 5.82
CA ASN A 58 15.81 17.50 5.71
C ASN A 58 16.63 16.22 5.48
N THR A 59 16.11 15.31 4.66
CA THR A 59 16.77 14.04 4.30
C THR A 59 17.07 14.00 2.81
N HIS A 60 18.13 13.29 2.39
CA HIS A 60 18.41 13.12 0.97
C HIS A 60 17.29 12.30 0.29
N PRO A 61 16.81 12.67 -0.93
CA PRO A 61 15.68 11.99 -1.58
C PRO A 61 15.83 10.47 -1.70
N SER A 62 17.03 9.99 -2.04
CA SER A 62 17.32 8.55 -2.13
C SER A 62 17.17 7.82 -0.80
N ILE A 63 17.52 8.45 0.32
CA ILE A 63 17.39 7.87 1.66
C ILE A 63 15.92 7.79 2.02
N LEU A 64 15.17 8.90 1.83
CA LEU A 64 13.74 8.94 2.09
C LEU A 64 12.98 7.91 1.25
N ARG A 65 13.32 7.75 -0.03
CA ARG A 65 12.74 6.73 -0.91
C ARG A 65 12.94 5.32 -0.33
N GLN A 66 14.14 5.00 0.14
CA GLN A 66 14.41 3.70 0.77
C GLN A 66 13.61 3.51 2.06
N GLU A 67 13.49 4.54 2.89
CA GLU A 67 12.69 4.48 4.12
C GLU A 67 11.20 4.26 3.85
N LEU A 68 10.64 4.97 2.86
CA LEU A 68 9.24 4.81 2.46
C LEU A 68 8.96 3.39 1.95
N ILE A 69 9.86 2.82 1.14
CA ILE A 69 9.74 1.43 0.67
C ILE A 69 9.83 0.44 1.84
N LYS A 70 10.75 0.63 2.78
CA LYS A 70 10.86 -0.22 3.98
C LYS A 70 9.59 -0.19 4.84
N LYS A 71 8.95 0.98 4.95
CA LYS A 71 7.69 1.14 5.70
C LYS A 71 6.50 0.38 5.08
N MET A 72 6.55 -0.01 3.81
CA MET A 72 5.46 -0.75 3.15
C MET A 72 5.26 -2.18 3.64
N VAL A 73 6.28 -2.80 4.25
CA VAL A 73 6.19 -4.20 4.72
C VAL A 73 5.07 -4.33 5.75
N LEU A 74 5.04 -3.43 6.73
CA LEU A 74 4.05 -3.42 7.79
C LEU A 74 3.71 -1.98 8.22
N PRO A 75 2.93 -1.25 7.41
CA PRO A 75 2.75 0.19 7.59
C PRO A 75 1.95 0.55 8.85
N LEU A 76 1.18 -0.39 9.41
CA LEU A 76 0.34 -0.17 10.59
C LEU A 76 1.01 -0.57 11.90
N LYS A 77 2.19 -1.20 11.89
CA LYS A 77 2.86 -1.58 13.13
C LYS A 77 3.49 -0.35 13.78
N LYS A 78 3.01 -0.03 14.98
CA LYS A 78 3.68 0.91 15.88
C LYS A 78 5.05 0.34 16.23
N LEU A 79 6.11 1.15 16.14
CA LEU A 79 7.41 0.75 16.69
C LEU A 79 7.21 0.36 18.17
N PRO A 80 7.85 -0.72 18.67
CA PRO A 80 7.85 -1.00 20.09
C PRO A 80 8.35 0.24 20.83
N GLU A 81 7.59 0.69 21.84
CA GLU A 81 7.99 1.79 22.71
C GLU A 81 9.28 1.35 23.42
N LEU A 82 10.36 2.11 23.22
CA LEU A 82 11.67 1.92 23.86
C LEU A 82 11.63 2.39 25.32
#